data_AF-A0A1J3CHV3-F1
#
_entry.id   AF-A0A1J3CHV3-F1
#
_cell.length_a   1.000
_cell.length_b   1.000
_cell.length_c   1.000
_cell.angle_alpha   90.00
_cell.angle_beta   90.00
_cell.angle_gamma   90.00
#
_symmetry.space_group_name_H-M   'P 1'
#
loop_
_entity.id
_entity.type
_entity.pdbx_description
1 polymer ?
#
loop_
_entity_poly.entity_id
_entity_poly.type
_entity_poly.pdbx_seq_one_letter_code
_entity_poly.pdbx_strand_id
1 'polypeptide(L)'
;DQELLEQHGIGNTYRVDFPTNEEARKIFRRYAFRRNLAPYGFERLVERVIELCGNLPLGLRVMGSTLRGKKKDDWESLLHRLENSLDRKIDAVLRVGYDSLHENDQSLFLHIAFFFNNEKEDHVMDMLADSNLDVRLGLNTLAYKSLIQISTEGKVVMHKLLQQVGK
;
A
#
# COMPACT_ATOMS: atom_id res chain seq x y z
N ASP A 1 9.31 -11.64 0.19
CA ASP A 1 10.56 -11.14 -0.36
C ASP A 1 11.04 -12.12 -1.40
N GLN A 2 11.02 -11.73 -2.68
CA GLN A 2 11.38 -12.62 -3.79
C GLN A 2 12.88 -12.98 -3.74
N GLU A 3 13.69 -12.04 -3.23
CA GLU A 3 15.11 -12.22 -2.91
C GLU A 3 15.40 -13.43 -2.05
N LEU A 4 14.68 -13.54 -0.94
CA LEU A 4 14.86 -14.64 0.00
C LEU A 4 14.52 -15.99 -0.64
N LEU A 5 13.51 -16.03 -1.52
CA LEU A 5 13.08 -17.25 -2.19
C LEU A 5 14.11 -17.70 -3.23
N GLU A 6 14.64 -16.79 -4.02
CA GLU A 6 15.66 -17.06 -5.03
C GLU A 6 17.00 -17.47 -4.41
N GLN A 7 17.44 -16.80 -3.33
CA GLN A 7 18.66 -17.17 -2.58
C GLN A 7 18.61 -18.62 -2.05
N HIS A 8 17.41 -19.17 -1.83
CA HIS A 8 17.21 -20.54 -1.36
C HIS A 8 16.84 -21.51 -2.50
N GLY A 9 16.97 -21.11 -3.77
CA GLY A 9 16.71 -21.96 -4.93
C GLY A 9 15.23 -22.29 -5.18
N ILE A 10 14.31 -21.50 -4.60
CA ILE A 10 12.87 -21.72 -4.75
C ILE A 10 12.39 -21.07 -6.05
N GLY A 11 12.28 -21.86 -7.12
CA GLY A 11 11.81 -21.40 -8.43
C GLY A 11 10.30 -21.49 -8.66
N ASN A 12 9.57 -22.24 -7.83
CA ASN A 12 8.11 -22.36 -7.94
C ASN A 12 7.43 -21.43 -6.93
N THR A 13 7.24 -20.17 -7.32
CA THR A 13 6.69 -19.13 -6.47
C THR A 13 5.27 -18.76 -6.87
N TYR A 14 4.37 -18.60 -5.90
CA TYR A 14 3.04 -18.03 -6.11
C TYR A 14 2.99 -16.61 -5.55
N ARG A 15 2.75 -15.63 -6.40
CA ARG A 15 2.50 -14.25 -5.98
C ARG A 15 1.07 -14.15 -5.47
N VAL A 16 0.93 -13.83 -4.19
CA VAL A 16 -0.39 -13.59 -3.58
C VAL A 16 -0.83 -12.17 -3.94
N ASP A 17 -1.91 -12.07 -4.70
CA ASP A 17 -2.52 -10.78 -5.03
C ASP A 17 -3.30 -10.19 -3.84
N PHE A 18 -3.57 -8.89 -3.91
CA PHE A 18 -4.47 -8.25 -2.98
C PHE A 18 -5.92 -8.75 -3.18
N PRO A 19 -6.72 -8.85 -2.09
CA PRO A 19 -8.15 -9.12 -2.20
C PRO A 19 -8.83 -8.06 -3.07
N THR A 20 -9.93 -8.45 -3.70
CA THR A 20 -10.83 -7.51 -4.38
C THR A 20 -11.42 -6.50 -3.39
N ASN A 21 -11.92 -5.36 -3.90
CA ASN A 21 -12.59 -4.37 -3.04
C ASN A 21 -13.77 -4.96 -2.25
N GLU A 22 -14.47 -5.96 -2.80
CA GLU A 22 -15.55 -6.65 -2.09
C GLU A 22 -15.01 -7.52 -0.94
N GLU A 23 -13.94 -8.27 -1.18
CA GLU A 23 -13.27 -9.08 -0.17
C GLU A 23 -12.62 -8.21 0.91
N ALA A 24 -12.00 -7.10 0.55
CA ALA A 24 -11.45 -6.12 1.49
C ALA A 24 -12.53 -5.60 2.45
N ARG A 25 -13.71 -5.21 1.93
CA ARG A 25 -14.87 -4.84 2.76
C ARG A 25 -15.32 -5.98 3.67
N LYS A 26 -15.39 -7.22 3.17
CA LYS A 26 -15.75 -8.40 3.97
C LYS A 26 -14.76 -8.64 5.10
N ILE A 27 -13.45 -8.58 4.81
CA ILE A 27 -12.37 -8.69 5.79
C ILE A 27 -12.56 -7.62 6.87
N PHE A 28 -12.65 -6.35 6.47
CA PHE A 28 -12.80 -5.25 7.42
C PHE A 28 -14.04 -5.39 8.30
N ARG A 29 -15.23 -5.61 7.71
CA ARG A 29 -16.49 -5.75 8.46
C ARG A 29 -16.46 -6.93 9.44
N ARG A 30 -15.81 -8.04 9.05
CA ARG A 30 -15.63 -9.19 9.95
C ARG A 30 -14.79 -8.84 11.17
N TYR A 31 -13.75 -8.01 11.00
CA TYR A 31 -12.96 -7.54 12.15
C TYR A 31 -13.63 -6.40 12.92
N ALA A 32 -14.31 -5.46 12.28
CA ALA A 32 -14.96 -4.33 12.93
C ALA A 32 -16.26 -4.69 13.67
N PHE A 33 -17.09 -5.53 13.06
CA PHE A 33 -18.46 -5.78 13.50
C PHE A 33 -18.74 -7.25 13.84
N ARG A 34 -17.81 -8.18 13.54
CA ARG A 34 -18.02 -9.64 13.60
C ARG A 34 -19.19 -10.11 12.72
N ARG A 35 -19.49 -9.35 11.66
CA ARG A 35 -20.61 -9.56 10.74
C ARG A 35 -20.15 -9.24 9.30
N ASN A 36 -20.90 -9.72 8.32
CA ASN A 36 -20.63 -9.43 6.91
C ASN A 36 -21.15 -8.06 6.45
N LEU A 37 -22.00 -7.43 7.27
CA LEU A 37 -22.61 -6.13 7.01
C LEU A 37 -22.26 -5.14 8.11
N ALA A 38 -22.14 -3.87 7.71
CA ALA A 38 -21.98 -2.77 8.65
C ALA A 38 -23.34 -2.42 9.29
N PRO A 39 -23.36 -1.95 10.54
CA PRO A 39 -24.54 -1.32 11.12
C PRO A 39 -24.91 -0.04 10.35
N TYR A 40 -26.20 0.30 10.36
CA TYR A 40 -26.70 1.52 9.71
C TYR A 40 -25.91 2.76 10.14
N GLY A 41 -25.44 3.53 9.16
CA GLY A 41 -24.71 4.77 9.37
C GLY A 41 -23.20 4.60 9.47
N PHE A 42 -22.65 3.38 9.34
CA PHE A 42 -21.21 3.09 9.29
C PHE A 42 -20.69 2.85 7.87
N GLU A 43 -21.55 2.76 6.87
CA GLU A 43 -21.19 2.43 5.49
C GLU A 43 -20.15 3.40 4.92
N ARG A 44 -20.36 4.71 5.10
CA ARG A 44 -19.38 5.75 4.70
C ARG A 44 -18.04 5.58 5.41
N LEU A 45 -18.04 5.17 6.68
CA LEU A 45 -16.82 5.01 7.47
C LEU A 45 -16.05 3.75 7.06
N VAL A 46 -16.76 2.69 6.65
CA VAL A 46 -16.15 1.50 6.05
C VAL A 46 -15.41 1.90 4.78
N GLU A 47 -16.04 2.64 3.88
CA GLU A 47 -15.38 3.06 2.63
C GLU A 47 -14.16 3.94 2.92
N ARG A 48 -14.20 4.86 3.89
CA ARG A 48 -13.01 5.62 4.32
C ARG A 48 -11.87 4.72 4.80
N VAL A 49 -12.17 3.63 5.50
CA VAL A 49 -11.12 2.68 5.92
C VAL A 49 -10.56 1.92 4.73
N ILE A 50 -11.40 1.49 3.79
CA ILE A 50 -10.93 0.83 2.56
C ILE A 50 -10.06 1.79 1.77
N GLU A 51 -10.46 3.05 1.66
CA GLU A 51 -9.66 4.09 1.03
C GLU A 51 -8.34 4.28 1.77
N LEU A 52 -8.31 4.28 3.11
CA LEU A 52 -7.09 4.50 3.88
C LEU A 52 -6.12 3.30 3.78
N CYS A 53 -6.61 2.09 4.00
CA CYS A 53 -5.79 0.88 4.06
C CYS A 53 -5.54 0.22 2.70
N GLY A 54 -6.25 0.66 1.65
CA GLY A 54 -6.36 -0.08 0.40
C GLY A 54 -6.87 -1.50 0.65
N ASN A 55 -6.38 -2.43 -0.16
CA ASN A 55 -6.75 -3.84 -0.06
C ASN A 55 -5.77 -4.66 0.78
N LEU A 56 -4.85 -4.02 1.52
CA LEU A 56 -3.88 -4.73 2.37
C LEU A 56 -4.60 -5.47 3.52
N PRO A 57 -4.66 -6.82 3.53
CA PRO A 57 -5.45 -7.56 4.52
C PRO A 57 -5.03 -7.30 5.96
N LEU A 58 -3.72 -7.10 6.19
CA LEU A 58 -3.18 -6.79 7.51
C LEU A 58 -3.67 -5.43 8.02
N GLY A 59 -3.62 -4.39 7.18
CA GLY A 59 -4.10 -3.05 7.51
C GLY A 59 -5.59 -3.06 7.87
N LEU A 60 -6.39 -3.75 7.05
CA LEU A 60 -7.83 -3.91 7.26
C LEU A 60 -8.15 -4.65 8.58
N ARG A 61 -7.39 -5.70 8.91
CA ARG A 61 -7.53 -6.44 10.17
C ARG A 61 -7.22 -5.58 11.38
N VAL A 62 -6.09 -4.86 11.34
CA VAL A 62 -5.63 -3.98 12.41
C VAL A 62 -6.67 -2.89 12.64
N MET A 63 -7.08 -2.19 11.58
CA MET A 63 -8.09 -1.14 11.67
C MET A 63 -9.44 -1.65 12.17
N GLY A 64 -9.94 -2.77 11.63
CA GLY A 64 -11.20 -3.35 12.08
C GLY A 64 -11.15 -3.72 13.57
N SER A 65 -10.04 -4.26 14.04
CA SER A 65 -9.87 -4.61 15.46
C SER A 65 -9.79 -3.37 16.36
N THR A 66 -9.07 -2.32 15.94
CA THR A 66 -8.93 -1.05 16.66
C THR A 66 -10.26 -0.33 16.80
N LEU A 67 -11.11 -0.37 15.76
CA LEU A 67 -12.38 0.35 15.71
C LEU A 67 -13.55 -0.42 16.33
N ARG A 68 -13.38 -1.73 16.59
CA ARG A 68 -14.43 -2.60 17.14
C ARG A 68 -14.98 -2.06 18.46
N GLY A 69 -16.31 -1.99 18.55
CA GLY A 69 -17.02 -1.61 19.78
C GLY A 69 -16.99 -0.11 20.11
N LYS A 70 -16.30 0.70 19.30
CA LYS A 70 -16.28 2.16 19.45
C LYS A 70 -17.55 2.80 18.86
N LYS A 71 -17.89 3.99 19.33
CA LYS A 71 -19.02 4.76 18.80
C LYS A 71 -18.65 5.39 17.46
N LYS A 72 -19.67 5.84 16.72
CA LYS A 72 -19.49 6.47 15.40
C LYS A 72 -18.58 7.70 15.48
N ASP A 73 -18.75 8.54 16.49
CA ASP A 73 -17.94 9.75 16.66
C ASP A 73 -16.46 9.43 16.93
N ASP A 74 -16.19 8.34 17.67
CA ASP A 74 -14.83 7.86 17.89
C ASP A 74 -14.18 7.36 16.58
N TRP A 75 -14.95 6.69 15.72
CA TRP A 75 -14.48 6.30 14.40
C TRP A 75 -14.13 7.53 13.56
N GLU A 76 -14.99 8.54 13.55
CA GLU A 76 -14.73 9.76 12.79
C GLU A 76 -13.47 10.47 13.27
N SER A 77 -13.29 10.60 14.59
CA SER A 77 -12.10 11.21 15.18
C SER A 77 -10.81 10.42 14.87
N LEU A 78 -10.84 9.09 15.01
CA LEU A 78 -9.68 8.24 14.73
C LEU A 78 -9.34 8.25 13.24
N LEU A 79 -10.32 8.13 12.35
CA LEU A 79 -10.09 8.17 10.91
C LEU A 79 -9.57 9.54 10.48
N HIS A 80 -10.14 10.63 11.00
CA HIS A 80 -9.63 11.98 10.73
C HIS A 80 -8.17 12.13 11.18
N ARG A 81 -7.82 11.62 12.36
CA ARG A 81 -6.43 11.63 12.82
C ARG A 81 -5.52 10.80 11.91
N LEU A 82 -5.95 9.63 11.47
CA LEU A 82 -5.14 8.74 10.64
C LEU A 82 -4.98 9.23 9.19
N GLU A 83 -6.01 9.87 8.66
CA GLU A 83 -5.98 10.50 7.33
C GLU A 83 -5.04 11.71 7.33
N ASN A 84 -4.91 12.41 8.47
CA ASN A 84 -4.06 13.61 8.62
C ASN A 84 -2.70 13.35 9.29
N SER A 85 -2.51 12.19 9.89
CA SER A 85 -1.26 11.74 10.48
C SER A 85 -1.19 10.24 10.29
N LEU A 86 -0.30 9.75 9.42
CA LEU A 86 0.01 8.33 9.44
C LEU A 86 0.44 7.98 10.87
N ASP A 87 -0.27 7.08 11.52
CA ASP A 87 0.11 6.60 12.85
C ASP A 87 1.58 6.18 12.77
N ARG A 88 2.45 6.74 13.62
CA ARG A 88 3.90 6.50 13.59
C ARG A 88 4.26 5.02 13.57
N LYS A 89 3.37 4.15 14.07
CA LYS A 89 3.54 2.70 14.04
C LYS A 89 3.30 2.07 12.67
N ILE A 90 2.29 2.52 11.92
CA ILE A 90 2.04 2.04 10.56
C ILE A 90 3.11 2.59 9.63
N ASP A 91 3.50 3.84 9.81
CA ASP A 91 4.63 4.47 9.12
C ASP A 91 5.93 3.71 9.37
N ALA A 92 6.26 3.37 10.63
CA ALA A 92 7.48 2.63 10.96
C ALA A 92 7.55 1.23 10.33
N VAL A 93 6.42 0.51 10.21
CA VAL A 93 6.41 -0.82 9.58
C VAL A 93 6.54 -0.72 8.06
N LEU A 94 5.90 0.28 7.44
CA LEU A 94 5.97 0.49 5.99
C LEU A 94 7.31 1.08 5.55
N ARG A 95 7.95 1.89 6.40
CA ARG A 95 9.27 2.51 6.15
C ARG A 95 10.40 1.50 6.07
N VAL A 96 10.31 0.33 6.71
CA VAL A 96 11.39 -0.68 6.66
C VAL A 96 11.81 -1.01 5.21
N GLY A 97 10.83 -1.11 4.30
CA GLY A 97 11.12 -1.36 2.90
C GLY A 97 11.83 -0.18 2.21
N TYR A 98 11.38 1.05 2.48
CA TYR A 98 11.99 2.28 1.96
C TYR A 98 13.40 2.52 2.52
N ASP A 99 13.58 2.39 3.84
CA ASP A 99 14.86 2.60 4.52
C ASP A 99 15.92 1.57 4.09
N SER A 100 15.50 0.42 3.54
CA SER A 100 16.40 -0.60 2.99
C SER A 100 16.87 -0.35 1.56
N LEU A 101 16.33 0.67 0.88
CA LEU A 101 16.69 1.02 -0.49
C LEU A 101 18.01 1.78 -0.56
N HIS A 102 18.71 1.64 -1.69
CA HIS A 102 19.81 2.53 -2.03
C HIS A 102 19.29 3.95 -2.33
N GLU A 103 20.11 4.98 -2.12
CA GLU A 103 19.71 6.40 -2.23
C GLU A 103 19.03 6.73 -3.57
N ASN A 104 19.55 6.20 -4.68
CA ASN A 104 18.95 6.40 -6.01
C ASN A 104 17.54 5.77 -6.10
N ASP A 105 17.33 4.60 -5.52
CA ASP A 105 16.03 3.92 -5.52
C ASP A 105 15.04 4.60 -4.56
N GLN A 106 15.53 5.18 -3.46
CA GLN A 106 14.73 6.05 -2.59
C GLN A 106 14.26 7.28 -3.35
N SER A 107 15.14 7.93 -4.12
CA SER A 107 14.75 9.06 -4.96
C SER A 107 13.70 8.68 -5.98
N LEU A 108 13.88 7.54 -6.66
CA LEU A 108 12.90 7.01 -7.62
C LEU A 108 11.55 6.69 -6.95
N PHE A 109 11.57 6.06 -5.76
CA PHE A 109 10.37 5.78 -4.98
C PHE A 109 9.58 7.06 -4.71
N LEU A 110 10.25 8.15 -4.31
CA LEU A 110 9.60 9.43 -4.07
C LEU A 110 9.01 10.02 -5.36
N HIS A 111 9.74 9.98 -6.47
CA HIS A 111 9.22 10.42 -7.77
C HIS A 111 7.92 9.67 -8.15
N ILE A 112 7.88 8.35 -7.93
CA ILE A 112 6.67 7.55 -8.17
C ILE A 112 5.55 7.95 -7.20
N ALA A 113 5.86 8.10 -5.92
CA ALA A 113 4.87 8.46 -4.91
C ALA A 113 4.18 9.80 -5.21
N PHE A 114 4.94 10.81 -5.68
CA PHE A 114 4.41 12.13 -5.97
C PHE A 114 3.82 12.29 -7.36
N PHE A 115 4.50 11.78 -8.39
CA PHE A 115 4.21 12.15 -9.77
C PHE A 115 3.76 10.97 -10.64
N PHE A 116 4.34 9.78 -10.44
CA PHE A 116 4.22 8.71 -11.43
C PHE A 116 3.38 7.51 -10.99
N ASN A 117 2.61 7.61 -9.90
CA ASN A 117 1.73 6.53 -9.48
C ASN A 117 0.56 6.35 -10.49
N ASN A 118 0.46 5.15 -11.06
CA ASN A 118 -0.42 4.74 -12.16
C ASN A 118 -0.02 5.22 -13.56
N GLU A 119 1.19 5.79 -13.72
CA GLU A 119 1.74 6.14 -15.03
C GLU A 119 2.35 4.93 -15.74
N LYS A 120 2.47 4.99 -17.08
CA LYS A 120 3.11 3.93 -17.88
C LYS A 120 4.61 3.87 -17.59
N GLU A 121 5.16 2.65 -17.50
CA GLU A 121 6.59 2.41 -17.27
C GLU A 121 7.46 3.18 -18.25
N ASP A 122 7.15 3.12 -19.55
CA ASP A 122 7.87 3.85 -20.59
C ASP A 122 7.84 5.37 -20.37
N HIS A 123 6.70 5.90 -19.91
CA HIS A 123 6.59 7.33 -19.60
C HIS A 123 7.46 7.74 -18.41
N VAL A 124 7.54 6.90 -17.37
CA VAL A 124 8.44 7.14 -16.23
C VAL A 124 9.89 7.15 -16.68
N MET A 125 10.28 6.19 -17.53
CA MET A 125 11.64 6.10 -18.09
C MET A 125 11.98 7.34 -18.93
N ASP A 126 11.08 7.77 -19.81
CA ASP A 126 11.29 8.93 -20.68
C ASP A 126 11.42 10.23 -19.87
N MET A 127 10.54 10.42 -18.87
CA MET A 127 10.55 11.63 -18.03
C MET A 127 11.76 11.74 -17.12
N LEU A 128 12.41 10.62 -16.80
CA LEU A 128 13.59 10.56 -15.95
C LEU A 128 14.87 10.20 -16.73
N ALA A 129 14.83 10.24 -18.07
CA ALA A 129 15.96 9.86 -18.92
C ALA A 129 17.20 10.74 -18.72
N ASP A 130 17.01 12.04 -18.44
CA ASP A 130 18.09 12.99 -18.17
C ASP A 130 18.50 13.05 -16.68
N SER A 131 17.93 12.19 -15.84
CA SER A 131 18.31 12.08 -14.43
C SER A 131 19.56 11.22 -14.27
N ASN A 132 20.26 11.36 -13.14
CA ASN A 132 21.38 10.47 -12.79
C ASN A 132 20.92 9.10 -12.23
N LEU A 133 19.64 8.75 -12.40
CA LEU A 133 19.06 7.51 -11.89
C LEU A 133 19.09 6.43 -12.97
N ASP A 134 19.45 5.20 -12.59
CA ASP A 134 19.15 4.03 -13.41
C ASP A 134 17.68 3.63 -13.19
N VAL A 135 16.77 4.30 -13.91
CA VAL A 135 15.32 4.17 -13.73
C VAL A 135 14.86 2.74 -13.95
N ARG A 136 15.43 2.04 -14.95
CA ARG A 136 15.06 0.65 -15.25
C ARG A 136 15.47 -0.28 -14.12
N LEU A 137 16.70 -0.17 -13.63
CA LEU A 137 17.18 -0.96 -12.50
C LEU A 137 16.39 -0.64 -11.23
N GLY A 138 16.10 0.64 -10.99
CA GLY A 138 15.33 1.08 -9.83
C GLY A 138 13.90 0.56 -9.84
N LEU A 139 13.20 0.62 -10.98
CA LEU A 139 11.85 0.05 -11.11
C LEU A 139 11.84 -1.46 -10.85
N ASN A 140 12.82 -2.18 -11.38
CA ASN A 140 12.99 -3.61 -11.09
C ASN A 140 13.23 -3.87 -9.60
N THR A 141 14.10 -3.09 -8.96
CA THR A 141 14.43 -3.21 -7.53
C THR A 141 13.21 -2.94 -6.66
N LEU A 142 12.45 -1.87 -6.96
CA LEU A 142 11.23 -1.52 -6.23
C LEU A 142 10.15 -2.59 -6.41
N ALA A 143 10.00 -3.16 -7.61
CA ALA A 143 9.04 -4.24 -7.87
C ALA A 143 9.45 -5.53 -7.14
N TYR A 144 10.73 -5.86 -7.15
CA TYR A 144 11.32 -7.02 -6.49
C TYR A 144 11.14 -6.96 -4.97
N LYS A 145 11.33 -5.78 -4.38
CA LYS A 145 11.06 -5.51 -2.95
C LYS A 145 9.57 -5.29 -2.64
N SER A 146 8.68 -5.50 -3.62
CA SER A 146 7.22 -5.37 -3.48
C SER A 146 6.77 -3.97 -3.02
N LEU A 147 7.56 -2.95 -3.31
CA LEU A 147 7.23 -1.54 -3.03
C LEU A 147 6.37 -0.92 -4.14
N ILE A 148 6.44 -1.49 -5.34
CA ILE A 148 5.56 -1.19 -6.47
C ILE A 148 5.14 -2.49 -7.17
N GLN A 149 4.19 -2.37 -8.09
CA GLN A 149 3.82 -3.42 -9.02
C GLN A 149 3.74 -2.83 -10.43
N ILE A 150 4.27 -3.55 -11.42
CA ILE A 150 3.96 -3.27 -12.82
C ILE A 150 2.67 -4.02 -13.17
N SER A 151 1.64 -3.29 -13.58
CA SER A 151 0.36 -3.88 -13.96
C SER A 151 0.46 -4.59 -15.31
N THR A 152 -0.56 -5.39 -15.65
CA THR A 152 -0.67 -6.01 -16.99
C THR A 152 -0.78 -4.99 -18.13
N GLU A 153 -1.14 -3.75 -17.83
CA GLU A 153 -1.18 -2.64 -18.79
C GLU A 153 0.16 -1.87 -18.86
N GLY A 154 1.21 -2.35 -18.17
CA GLY A 154 2.51 -1.69 -18.11
C GLY A 154 2.52 -0.43 -17.24
N LYS A 155 1.61 -0.30 -16.26
CA LYS A 155 1.56 0.86 -15.35
C LYS A 155 2.32 0.58 -14.07
N VAL A 156 3.06 1.58 -13.59
CA VAL A 156 3.71 1.57 -12.27
C VAL A 156 2.66 1.85 -11.21
N VAL A 157 2.31 0.85 -10.39
CA VAL A 157 1.30 0.95 -9.34
C VAL A 157 1.97 0.90 -7.98
N MET A 158 1.84 1.99 -7.23
CA MET A 158 2.26 2.07 -5.83
C MET A 158 1.02 2.02 -4.93
N HIS A 159 1.03 1.10 -3.97
CA HIS A 159 -0.06 0.98 -3.00
C HIS A 159 -0.19 2.27 -2.19
N LYS A 160 -1.43 2.72 -1.90
CA LYS A 160 -1.69 4.02 -1.26
C LYS A 160 -0.93 4.22 0.06
N LEU A 161 -0.82 3.17 0.88
CA LEU A 161 -0.05 3.20 2.12
C LEU A 161 1.45 3.45 1.88
N LEU A 162 2.03 2.92 0.81
CA LEU A 162 3.42 3.18 0.42
C LEU A 162 3.58 4.58 -0.17
N GLN A 163 2.60 5.04 -0.96
CA GLN A 163 2.57 6.41 -1.47
C GLN A 163 2.58 7.44 -0.33
N GLN A 164 1.97 7.11 0.81
CA GLN A 164 1.98 7.97 1.99
C GLN A 164 3.32 7.98 2.73
N VAL A 165 4.16 6.94 2.61
CA VAL A 165 5.53 6.96 3.16
C VAL A 165 6.40 7.99 2.43
N GLY A 166 6.14 8.20 1.14
CA GLY A 166 6.85 9.19 0.34
C GLY A 166 6.39 10.63 0.57
N LYS A 167 5.24 10.85 1.23
CA LYS A 167 4.67 12.19 1.51
C LYS A 167 5.09 12.70 2.87
#